data_AF-A0A374UMF7-F1
#
_entry.id   AF-A0A374UMF7-F1
#
_cell.length_a   1.000
_cell.length_b   1.000
_cell.length_c   1.000
_cell.angle_alpha   90.00
_cell.angle_beta   90.00
_cell.angle_gamma   90.00
#
_symmetry.space_group_name_H-M   'P 1'
#
loop_
_entity.id
_entity.type
_entity.pdbx_description
1 polymer ?
#
loop_
_entity_poly.entity_id
_entity_poly.type
_entity_poly.pdbx_seq_one_letter_code
_entity_poly.pdbx_strand_id
1 'polypeptide(L)'
;MSIKELMMINEETILSLLKIYKDDEKILNTIQRCLISFEEYHSQIYKLEICMKIFSNGNVDKDNYKIKIEELDKSRTTYHNALLGNVNVLNRLAEKNTLPPFYDGKVSQDRPYRREVANGVLQYVEKIVKNRC
;
A
#
# COMPACT_ATOMS: atom_id res chain seq x y z
N MET A 1 -12.37 25.25 5.48
CA MET A 1 -11.99 23.99 4.80
C MET A 1 -10.48 23.99 4.64
N SER A 2 -9.78 23.15 5.41
CA SER A 2 -8.32 23.03 5.43
C SER A 2 -7.91 21.85 4.55
N ILE A 3 -6.72 21.94 3.93
CA ILE A 3 -6.12 21.09 2.87
C ILE A 3 -5.77 19.65 3.37
N LYS A 4 -6.59 19.04 4.23
CA LYS A 4 -6.34 17.72 4.84
C LYS A 4 -7.56 16.81 4.87
N GLU A 5 -8.45 16.91 3.88
CA GLU A 5 -9.14 15.69 3.44
C GLU A 5 -8.10 14.87 2.64
N LEU A 6 -7.12 14.31 3.36
CA LEU A 6 -6.36 13.17 2.87
C LEU A 6 -7.43 12.15 2.46
N MET A 7 -7.46 11.76 1.18
CA MET A 7 -8.33 10.69 0.70
C MET A 7 -8.10 9.46 1.57
N MET A 8 -8.98 9.27 2.56
CA MET A 8 -8.86 8.19 3.52
C MET A 8 -9.29 6.89 2.86
N ILE A 9 -8.56 5.82 3.17
CA ILE A 9 -9.02 4.48 2.86
C ILE A 9 -10.36 4.23 3.54
N ASN A 10 -11.32 3.71 2.78
CA ASN A 10 -12.62 3.33 3.32
C ASN A 10 -12.55 1.93 3.94
N GLU A 11 -12.29 1.88 5.24
CA GLU A 11 -12.21 0.64 6.00
C GLU A 11 -13.56 -0.08 6.14
N GLU A 12 -14.67 0.68 6.13
CA GLU A 12 -16.01 0.10 6.20
C GLU A 12 -16.31 -0.75 4.97
N THR A 13 -15.74 -0.39 3.81
CA THR A 13 -15.80 -1.21 2.60
C THR A 13 -15.15 -2.58 2.82
N ILE A 14 -13.99 -2.66 3.46
CA ILE A 14 -13.34 -3.95 3.76
C ILE A 14 -14.21 -4.78 4.69
N LEU A 15 -14.71 -4.20 5.79
CA LEU A 15 -15.57 -4.90 6.73
C LEU A 15 -16.85 -5.42 6.06
N SER A 16 -17.42 -4.64 5.15
CA SER A 16 -18.60 -5.02 4.38
C SER A 16 -18.30 -6.17 3.41
N LEU A 17 -17.17 -6.11 2.69
CA LEU A 17 -16.72 -7.18 1.81
C LEU A 17 -16.48 -8.49 2.58
N LEU A 18 -15.85 -8.43 3.75
CA LEU A 18 -15.64 -9.61 4.60
C LEU A 18 -16.95 -10.25 5.06
N LYS A 19 -17.98 -9.44 5.34
CA LYS A 19 -19.33 -9.94 5.70
C LYS A 19 -20.04 -10.58 4.52
N ILE A 20 -19.96 -9.96 3.34
CA ILE A 20 -20.60 -10.46 2.11
C ILE A 20 -19.98 -11.79 1.67
N TYR A 21 -18.65 -11.87 1.72
CA TYR A 21 -17.89 -13.04 1.26
C TYR A 21 -17.49 -13.98 2.40
N LYS A 22 -18.17 -13.94 3.54
CA LYS A 22 -17.83 -14.72 4.74
C LYS A 22 -17.67 -16.24 4.49
N ASP A 23 -18.39 -16.77 3.50
CA ASP A 23 -18.40 -18.19 3.13
C ASP A 23 -17.63 -18.46 1.81
N ASP A 24 -17.04 -17.44 1.19
CA ASP A 24 -16.23 -17.54 -0.05
C ASP A 24 -14.75 -17.40 0.27
N GLU A 25 -14.13 -18.52 0.66
CA GLU A 25 -12.71 -18.57 1.05
C GLU A 25 -11.78 -18.02 -0.04
N LYS A 26 -12.11 -18.23 -1.32
CA LYS A 26 -11.28 -17.77 -2.44
C LYS A 26 -11.24 -16.25 -2.51
N ILE A 27 -12.39 -15.60 -2.31
CA ILE A 27 -12.45 -14.13 -2.30
C ILE A 27 -11.83 -13.58 -1.01
N LEU A 28 -12.06 -14.22 0.15
CA LEU A 28 -11.40 -13.82 1.40
C LEU A 28 -9.86 -13.88 1.29
N ASN A 29 -9.32 -14.95 0.73
CA ASN A 29 -7.87 -15.09 0.47
C ASN A 29 -7.36 -14.00 -0.50
N THR A 30 -8.19 -13.61 -1.47
CA THR A 30 -7.86 -12.51 -2.38
C THR A 30 -7.80 -11.17 -1.66
N ILE A 31 -8.78 -10.87 -0.79
CA ILE A 31 -8.81 -9.66 0.04
C ILE A 31 -7.59 -9.64 0.97
N GLN A 32 -7.31 -10.75 1.66
CA GLN A 32 -6.15 -10.89 2.53
C GLN A 32 -4.85 -10.58 1.79
N ARG A 33 -4.63 -11.18 0.61
CA ARG A 33 -3.43 -10.93 -0.20
C ARG A 33 -3.30 -9.45 -0.59
N CYS A 34 -4.40 -8.78 -0.91
CA CYS A 34 -4.39 -7.35 -1.19
C CYS A 34 -3.94 -6.56 0.05
N LEU A 35 -4.50 -6.85 1.22
CA LEU A 35 -4.16 -6.15 2.46
C LEU A 35 -2.72 -6.41 2.92
N ILE A 36 -2.20 -7.64 2.76
CA ILE A 36 -0.80 -7.97 3.08
C ILE A 36 0.17 -7.18 2.20
N SER A 37 -0.14 -7.01 0.91
CA SER A 37 0.73 -6.27 -0.01
C SER A 37 0.99 -4.81 0.38
N PHE A 38 0.12 -4.25 1.23
CA PHE A 38 0.29 -2.91 1.77
C PHE A 38 1.44 -2.83 2.77
N GLU A 39 1.55 -3.83 3.65
CA GLU A 39 2.70 -3.96 4.55
C GLU A 39 3.97 -4.27 3.76
N GLU A 40 3.90 -5.12 2.73
CA GLU A 40 5.08 -5.46 1.93
C GLU A 40 5.69 -4.21 1.27
N TYR A 41 4.86 -3.30 0.76
CA TYR A 41 5.30 -2.02 0.23
C TYR A 41 5.90 -1.12 1.32
N HIS A 42 5.23 -1.00 2.48
CA HIS A 42 5.76 -0.26 3.63
C HIS A 42 7.13 -0.79 4.08
N SER A 43 7.31 -2.10 4.11
CA SER A 43 8.56 -2.78 4.42
C SER A 43 9.68 -2.41 3.45
N GLN A 44 9.40 -2.28 2.15
CA GLN A 44 10.40 -1.83 1.18
C GLN A 44 10.84 -0.38 1.42
N ILE A 45 9.90 0.52 1.75
CA ILE A 45 10.22 1.91 2.11
C ILE A 45 11.12 1.91 3.34
N TYR A 46 10.73 1.19 4.39
CA TYR A 46 11.50 1.11 5.62
C TYR A 46 12.94 0.60 5.37
N LYS A 47 13.10 -0.48 4.60
CA LYS A 47 14.42 -1.01 4.24
C LYS A 47 15.29 0.01 3.50
N LEU A 48 14.72 0.72 2.53
CA LEU A 48 15.42 1.74 1.76
C LEU A 48 15.87 2.90 2.68
N GLU A 49 14.97 3.42 3.51
CA GLU A 49 15.25 4.51 4.45
C GLU A 49 16.36 4.16 5.45
N ILE A 50 16.31 2.95 6.03
CA ILE A 50 17.36 2.47 6.94
C ILE A 50 18.70 2.33 6.21
N CYS A 51 18.71 1.76 4.99
CA CYS A 51 19.93 1.69 4.17
C CYS A 51 20.54 3.07 3.94
N MET A 52 19.75 4.02 3.43
CA MET A 52 20.23 5.38 3.14
C MET A 52 20.82 6.06 4.39
N LYS A 53 20.17 5.92 5.55
CA LYS A 53 20.66 6.47 6.82
C LYS A 53 22.01 5.87 7.22
N ILE A 54 22.14 4.54 7.17
CA ILE A 54 23.41 3.86 7.49
C ILE A 54 24.52 4.33 6.54
N PHE A 55 24.22 4.52 5.26
CA PHE A 55 25.22 4.89 4.25
C PHE A 55 25.66 6.35 4.33
N SER A 56 24.75 7.24 4.74
CA SER A 56 25.09 8.65 4.99
C SER A 56 26.14 8.84 6.10
N ASN A 57 26.41 7.80 6.90
CA ASN A 57 27.36 7.82 8.01
C ASN A 57 28.83 7.49 7.61
N GLY A 58 29.16 7.44 6.31
CA GLY A 58 30.55 7.49 5.79
C GLY A 58 31.43 6.24 5.98
N ASN A 59 31.00 5.24 6.74
CA ASN A 59 31.82 4.08 7.13
C ASN A 59 31.81 2.91 6.12
N VAL A 60 31.44 3.14 4.85
CA VAL A 60 31.03 2.00 4.02
C VAL A 60 31.31 2.18 2.50
N ASP A 61 31.86 1.11 1.87
CA ASP A 61 32.29 0.95 0.46
C ASP A 61 31.30 1.40 -0.64
N LYS A 62 31.50 2.62 -1.15
CA LYS A 62 30.55 3.38 -1.99
C LYS A 62 29.98 2.64 -3.20
N ASP A 63 30.76 1.79 -3.89
CA ASP A 63 30.34 1.17 -5.15
C ASP A 63 29.33 0.03 -4.92
N ASN A 64 29.58 -0.83 -3.93
CA ASN A 64 28.63 -1.87 -3.53
C ASN A 64 27.32 -1.28 -2.98
N TYR A 65 27.36 -0.09 -2.37
CA TYR A 65 26.16 0.56 -1.84
C TYR A 65 25.28 1.20 -2.90
N LYS A 66 25.86 1.76 -3.96
CA LYS A 66 25.09 2.29 -5.06
C LYS A 66 24.21 1.20 -5.69
N ILE A 67 24.80 0.03 -5.95
CA ILE A 67 24.08 -1.15 -6.48
C ILE A 67 22.94 -1.54 -5.53
N LYS A 68 23.21 -1.64 -4.22
CA LYS A 68 22.21 -2.03 -3.23
C LYS A 68 21.04 -1.04 -3.12
N ILE A 69 21.30 0.27 -3.20
CA ILE A 69 20.25 1.28 -3.20
C ILE A 69 19.40 1.19 -4.47
N GLU A 70 20.02 1.01 -5.63
CA GLU A 70 19.31 0.82 -6.91
C GLU A 70 18.41 -0.43 -6.88
N GLU A 71 18.89 -1.54 -6.32
CA GLU A 71 18.10 -2.76 -6.12
C GLU A 71 16.91 -2.53 -5.19
N LEU A 72 17.11 -1.83 -4.06
CA LEU A 72 16.03 -1.52 -3.11
C LEU A 72 15.00 -0.55 -3.71
N ASP A 73 15.43 0.44 -4.49
CA ASP A 73 14.54 1.38 -5.17
C ASP A 73 13.69 0.68 -6.24
N LYS A 74 14.30 -0.25 -6.99
CA LYS A 74 13.61 -1.13 -7.95
C LYS A 74 12.61 -2.06 -7.26
N SER A 75 12.99 -2.64 -6.12
CA SER A 75 12.08 -3.44 -5.29
C SER A 75 10.89 -2.61 -4.82
N ARG A 76 11.14 -1.44 -4.21
CA ARG A 76 10.10 -0.49 -3.78
C ARG A 76 9.12 -0.17 -4.91
N THR A 77 9.64 0.09 -6.11
CA THR A 77 8.82 0.39 -7.30
C THR A 77 7.96 -0.80 -7.74
N THR A 78 8.51 -2.02 -7.68
CA THR A 78 7.75 -3.25 -7.97
C THR A 78 6.57 -3.42 -7.01
N TYR A 79 6.82 -3.31 -5.70
CA TYR A 79 5.77 -3.43 -4.69
C TYR A 79 4.75 -2.29 -4.74
N HIS A 80 5.19 -1.07 -5.09
CA HIS A 80 4.28 0.05 -5.33
C HIS A 80 3.29 -0.26 -6.45
N ASN A 81 3.76 -0.78 -7.58
CA ASN A 81 2.90 -1.12 -8.71
C ASN A 81 1.93 -2.27 -8.36
N ALA A 82 2.40 -3.26 -7.60
CA ALA A 82 1.56 -4.35 -7.10
C ALA A 82 0.44 -3.83 -6.17
N LEU A 83 0.77 -2.91 -5.27
CA LEU A 83 -0.18 -2.23 -4.38
C LEU A 83 -1.27 -1.50 -5.18
N LEU A 84 -0.92 -0.75 -6.23
CA LEU A 84 -1.91 -0.08 -7.07
C LEU A 84 -2.86 -1.09 -7.75
N GLY A 85 -2.32 -2.21 -8.22
CA GLY A 85 -3.11 -3.31 -8.77
C GLY A 85 -4.08 -3.91 -7.74
N ASN A 86 -3.62 -4.12 -6.52
CA ASN A 86 -4.42 -4.70 -5.44
C ASN A 86 -5.50 -3.73 -4.93
N VAL A 87 -5.23 -2.43 -4.86
CA VAL A 87 -6.26 -1.39 -4.59
C VAL A 87 -7.36 -1.44 -5.64
N ASN A 88 -7.00 -1.59 -6.93
CA ASN A 88 -7.98 -1.74 -8.00
C ASN A 88 -8.83 -3.02 -7.87
N VAL A 89 -8.24 -4.12 -7.43
CA VAL A 89 -8.99 -5.36 -7.15
C VAL A 89 -10.02 -5.11 -6.05
N LEU A 90 -9.65 -4.46 -4.95
CA LEU A 90 -10.56 -4.12 -3.86
C LEU A 90 -11.68 -3.18 -4.31
N ASN A 91 -11.36 -2.16 -5.11
CA ASN A 91 -12.36 -1.24 -5.68
C ASN A 91 -13.35 -1.97 -6.60
N ARG A 92 -12.89 -2.91 -7.44
CA ARG A 92 -13.78 -3.72 -8.30
C ARG A 92 -14.68 -4.64 -7.49
N LEU A 93 -14.16 -5.23 -6.41
CA LEU A 93 -14.98 -6.03 -5.48
C LEU A 93 -16.04 -5.16 -4.81
N ALA A 94 -15.70 -3.94 -4.40
CA ALA A 94 -16.65 -2.99 -3.84
C ALA A 94 -17.74 -2.61 -4.85
N GLU A 95 -17.35 -2.24 -6.07
CA GLU A 95 -18.25 -1.89 -7.17
C GLU A 95 -19.24 -3.00 -7.48
N LYS A 96 -18.77 -4.26 -7.58
CA LYS A 96 -19.61 -5.44 -7.80
C LYS A 96 -20.71 -5.61 -6.74
N ASN A 97 -20.47 -5.14 -5.53
CA ASN A 97 -21.39 -5.24 -4.40
C ASN A 97 -22.11 -3.92 -4.10
N THR A 98 -22.03 -2.93 -4.99
CA THR A 98 -22.63 -1.59 -4.80
C THR A 98 -22.15 -0.90 -3.51
N LEU A 99 -20.90 -1.18 -3.11
CA LEU A 99 -20.25 -0.54 -1.97
C LEU A 99 -19.42 0.67 -2.44
N PRO A 100 -19.20 1.66 -1.57
CA PRO A 100 -18.22 2.72 -1.84
C PRO A 100 -16.83 2.13 -2.11
N PRO A 101 -16.01 2.76 -2.97
CA PRO A 101 -14.67 2.27 -3.26
C PRO A 101 -13.81 2.22 -1.99
N PHE A 102 -12.91 1.24 -1.94
CA PHE A 102 -11.88 1.17 -0.90
C PHE A 102 -10.99 2.42 -0.90
N TYR A 103 -10.71 2.96 -2.09
CA TYR A 103 -10.04 4.23 -2.28
C TYR A 103 -10.64 4.98 -3.48
N ASP A 104 -11.15 6.19 -3.25
CA ASP A 104 -11.91 6.98 -4.25
C ASP A 104 -11.02 7.79 -5.23
N GLY A 105 -9.72 7.88 -4.97
CA GLY A 105 -8.83 8.51 -5.94
C GLY A 105 -8.70 7.65 -7.20
N LYS A 106 -9.10 8.20 -8.37
CA LYS A 106 -9.01 7.51 -9.67
C LYS A 106 -7.58 6.97 -9.92
N VAL A 107 -7.40 5.66 -9.81
CA VAL A 107 -6.15 4.95 -10.13
C VAL A 107 -6.04 4.77 -11.65
N SER A 108 -5.86 5.86 -12.39
CA SER A 108 -5.54 5.81 -13.82
C SER A 108 -4.02 5.74 -14.02
N GLN A 109 -3.55 4.95 -14.99
CA GLN A 109 -2.13 4.93 -15.37
C GLN A 109 -1.64 6.32 -15.85
N ASP A 110 -2.54 7.15 -16.37
CA ASP A 110 -2.26 8.46 -17.00
C ASP A 110 -2.35 9.66 -16.04
N ARG A 111 -2.70 9.48 -14.74
CA ARG A 111 -2.81 10.60 -13.79
C ARG A 111 -2.11 10.37 -12.44
N PRO A 112 -1.52 11.42 -11.86
CA PRO A 112 -0.38 11.36 -10.93
C PRO A 112 -0.74 11.09 -9.46
N TYR A 113 -1.81 10.36 -9.16
CA TYR A 113 -2.24 10.14 -7.77
C TYR A 113 -1.56 8.93 -7.08
N ARG A 114 -0.46 8.45 -7.67
CA ARG A 114 0.29 7.29 -7.17
C ARG A 114 0.78 7.50 -5.74
N ARG A 115 1.17 8.73 -5.39
CA ARG A 115 1.66 9.05 -4.04
C ARG A 115 0.54 9.11 -3.03
N GLU A 116 -0.64 9.59 -3.40
CA GLU A 116 -1.79 9.73 -2.52
C GLU A 116 -2.36 8.37 -2.14
N VAL A 117 -2.46 7.45 -3.11
CA VAL A 117 -2.83 6.05 -2.85
C VAL A 117 -1.83 5.41 -1.89
N ALA A 118 -0.52 5.56 -2.18
CA ALA A 118 0.52 5.06 -1.30
C ALA A 118 0.42 5.65 0.12
N ASN A 119 0.22 6.97 0.25
CA ASN A 119 0.07 7.63 1.55
C ASN A 119 -1.16 7.12 2.32
N GLY A 120 -2.31 6.96 1.65
CA GLY A 120 -3.51 6.40 2.26
C GLY A 120 -3.26 4.97 2.77
N VAL A 121 -2.59 4.14 1.96
CA VAL A 121 -2.22 2.77 2.34
C VAL A 121 -1.25 2.76 3.53
N LEU A 122 -0.25 3.63 3.55
CA LEU A 122 0.69 3.74 4.68
C LEU A 122 -0.04 4.11 5.98
N GLN A 123 -0.97 5.06 5.93
CA GLN A 123 -1.79 5.42 7.09
C GLN A 123 -2.63 4.25 7.59
N TYR A 124 -3.18 3.44 6.69
CA TYR A 124 -3.92 2.24 7.04
C TYR A 124 -3.02 1.20 7.74
N VAL A 125 -1.81 0.95 7.23
CA VAL A 125 -0.84 0.05 7.87
C VAL A 125 -0.45 0.57 9.26
N GLU A 126 -0.14 1.86 9.39
CA GLU A 126 0.18 2.50 10.67
C GLU A 126 -0.96 2.34 11.68
N LYS A 127 -2.21 2.52 11.26
CA LYS A 127 -3.39 2.34 12.11
C LYS A 127 -3.50 0.90 12.63
N ILE A 128 -3.30 -0.10 11.78
CA ILE A 128 -3.30 -1.52 12.18
C ILE A 128 -2.22 -1.76 13.24
N VAL A 129 -0.99 -1.32 12.98
CA VAL A 129 0.13 -1.52 13.91
C VAL A 129 -0.11 -0.80 15.24
N LYS A 130 -0.68 0.41 15.20
CA LYS A 130 -1.01 1.18 16.41
C LYS A 130 -2.07 0.50 17.28
N ASN A 131 -3.04 -0.17 16.67
CA ASN A 131 -4.15 -0.84 17.34
C ASN A 131 -3.90 -2.35 17.58
N ARG A 132 -2.64 -2.79 17.52
CA ARG A 132 -2.26 -4.17 17.85
C ARG A 132 -2.59 -4.49 19.31
N CYS A 133 -3.11 -5.70 19.56
CA CYS A 133 -3.37 -6.23 20.90
C CYS A 133 -2.08 -6.72 21.57
#